data_AF-A0A1V4IL48-F1
#
_entry.id   AF-A0A1V4IL48-F1
#
_cell.length_a   1.000
_cell.length_b   1.000
_cell.length_c   1.000
_cell.angle_alpha   90.00
_cell.angle_beta   90.00
_cell.angle_gamma   90.00
#
_symmetry.space_group_name_H-M   'P 1'
#
loop_
_entity.id
_entity.type
_entity.pdbx_description
1 polymer ?
#
loop_
_entity_poly.entity_id
_entity_poly.type
_entity_poly.pdbx_seq_one_letter_code
_entity_poly.pdbx_strand_id
1 'polypeptide(L)'
;MDKQELINYWIETSNEDFNTMLHLFESNDYHWSLFMGHLVIEKLLKAVYILNVNSNVPKIHDLLRLAEKANLTLTDEIQDQLDTITTFNISARYPDYKKSFYKKCTYEFTSLNIEKIKELRQWILSLLTVK
;
A
#
# COMPACT_ATOMS: atom_id res chain seq x y z
N MET A 1 13.95 -20.02 4.12
CA MET A 1 12.96 -19.33 4.95
C MET A 1 11.71 -20.16 5.00
N ASP A 2 11.16 -20.36 6.18
CA ASP A 2 9.82 -20.93 6.31
C ASP A 2 8.75 -19.91 5.87
N LYS A 3 7.50 -20.38 5.78
CA LYS A 3 6.37 -19.55 5.34
C LYS A 3 6.14 -18.35 6.27
N GLN A 4 6.31 -18.53 7.57
CA GLN A 4 6.07 -17.50 8.58
C GLN A 4 7.17 -16.43 8.54
N GLU A 5 8.43 -16.82 8.34
CA GLU A 5 9.54 -15.90 8.15
C GLU A 5 9.32 -14.99 6.94
N LEU A 6 8.78 -15.53 5.83
CA LEU A 6 8.45 -14.73 4.64
C LEU A 6 7.31 -13.74 4.92
N ILE A 7 6.27 -14.15 5.65
CA ILE A 7 5.16 -13.28 6.04
C ILE A 7 5.68 -12.15 6.94
N ASN A 8 6.46 -12.49 7.96
CA ASN A 8 7.05 -11.52 8.90
C ASN A 8 7.95 -10.52 8.18
N TYR A 9 8.78 -10.98 7.24
CA TYR A 9 9.60 -10.09 6.40
C TYR A 9 8.77 -9.02 5.68
N TRP A 10 7.65 -9.38 5.07
CA TRP A 10 6.78 -8.41 4.39
C TRP A 10 6.07 -7.47 5.36
N ILE A 11 5.69 -7.95 6.54
CA ILE A 11 5.08 -7.11 7.59
C ILE A 11 6.11 -6.11 8.13
N GLU A 12 7.32 -6.56 8.46
CA GLU A 12 8.41 -5.72 8.99
C GLU A 12 8.79 -4.63 7.99
N THR A 13 9.06 -5.01 6.74
CA THR A 13 9.41 -4.04 5.69
C THR A 13 8.24 -3.12 5.32
N SER A 14 6.98 -3.50 5.57
CA SER A 14 5.82 -2.60 5.47
C SER A 14 5.78 -1.61 6.62
N ASN A 15 6.15 -2.02 7.84
CA ASN A 15 6.22 -1.12 9.00
C ASN A 15 7.29 -0.04 8.82
N GLU A 16 8.45 -0.40 8.26
CA GLU A 16 9.53 0.54 7.92
C GLU A 16 9.09 1.57 6.88
N ASP A 17 8.42 1.11 5.81
CA ASP A 17 7.87 1.99 4.78
C ASP A 17 6.79 2.91 5.35
N PHE A 18 5.97 2.41 6.29
CA PHE A 18 4.92 3.20 6.94
C PHE A 18 5.52 4.34 7.77
N ASN A 19 6.59 4.08 8.53
CA ASN A 19 7.29 5.14 9.26
C ASN A 19 7.89 6.17 8.28
N THR A 20 8.46 5.70 7.17
CA THR A 20 9.00 6.58 6.12
C THR A 20 7.91 7.44 5.46
N MET A 21 6.72 6.86 5.20
CA MET A 21 5.55 7.60 4.72
C MET A 21 5.20 8.76 5.66
N LEU A 22 5.21 8.52 6.97
CA LEU A 22 4.90 9.56 7.97
C LEU A 22 5.98 10.64 8.02
N HIS A 23 7.26 10.28 8.02
CA HIS A 23 8.36 11.25 7.99
C HIS A 23 8.29 12.16 6.74
N LEU A 24 7.96 11.60 5.57
CA LEU A 24 7.80 12.37 4.34
C LEU A 24 6.57 13.30 4.40
N PHE A 25 5.51 12.89 5.10
CA PHE A 25 4.37 13.77 5.33
C PHE A 25 4.76 14.96 6.22
N GLU A 26 5.50 14.69 7.30
CA GLU A 26 6.01 15.72 8.22
C GLU A 26 6.99 16.68 7.55
N SER A 27 7.80 16.20 6.60
CA SER A 27 8.71 17.05 5.79
C SER A 27 7.99 17.85 4.69
N ASN A 28 6.69 17.63 4.49
CA ASN A 28 5.87 18.15 3.40
C ASN A 28 6.18 17.58 2.00
N ASP A 29 6.86 16.44 1.92
CA ASP A 29 7.08 15.66 0.69
C ASP A 29 5.87 14.78 0.38
N TYR A 30 4.72 15.43 0.21
CA TYR A 30 3.40 14.78 0.17
C TYR A 30 3.23 13.70 -0.91
N HIS A 31 3.64 14.00 -2.15
CA HIS A 31 3.59 13.03 -3.25
C HIS A 31 4.45 11.78 -2.99
N TRP A 32 5.61 11.93 -2.34
CA TRP A 32 6.46 10.81 -1.93
C TRP A 32 5.86 10.06 -0.75
N SER A 33 5.20 10.75 0.18
CA SER A 33 4.43 10.11 1.24
C SER A 33 3.36 9.18 0.65
N LEU A 34 2.55 9.65 -0.31
CA LEU A 34 1.54 8.80 -0.96
C LEU A 34 2.13 7.63 -1.75
N PHE A 35 3.31 7.81 -2.36
CA PHE A 35 4.06 6.72 -2.98
C PHE A 35 4.48 5.65 -1.96
N MET A 36 5.01 6.06 -0.80
CA MET A 36 5.33 5.12 0.28
C MET A 36 4.07 4.41 0.79
N GLY A 37 2.95 5.12 0.89
CA GLY A 37 1.65 4.52 1.22
C GLY A 37 1.24 3.40 0.28
N HIS A 38 1.50 3.53 -1.02
CA HIS A 38 1.32 2.44 -1.98
C HIS A 38 2.19 1.22 -1.65
N LEU A 39 3.48 1.42 -1.37
CA LEU A 39 4.40 0.32 -1.03
C LEU A 39 4.00 -0.39 0.27
N VAL A 40 3.53 0.36 1.27
CA VAL A 40 3.01 -0.18 2.54
C VAL A 40 1.91 -1.21 2.26
N ILE A 41 0.91 -0.84 1.45
CA ILE A 41 -0.21 -1.72 1.11
C ILE A 41 0.24 -2.88 0.23
N GLU A 42 1.09 -2.63 -0.77
CA GLU A 42 1.64 -3.67 -1.65
C GLU A 42 2.33 -4.77 -0.83
N LYS A 43 3.21 -4.41 0.10
CA LYS A 43 3.95 -5.36 0.94
C LYS A 43 3.01 -6.19 1.82
N LEU A 44 1.97 -5.59 2.42
CA LEU A 44 1.01 -6.33 3.23
C LEU A 44 0.18 -7.31 2.40
N LEU A 45 -0.26 -6.90 1.20
CA LEU A 45 -0.98 -7.82 0.31
C LEU A 45 -0.10 -8.98 -0.15
N LYS A 46 1.21 -8.78 -0.31
CA LYS A 46 2.16 -9.87 -0.55
C LYS A 46 2.27 -10.83 0.64
N ALA A 47 2.22 -10.32 1.87
CA ALA A 47 2.14 -11.16 3.07
C ALA A 47 0.86 -12.01 3.07
N VAL A 48 -0.29 -11.41 2.75
CA VAL A 48 -1.58 -12.12 2.64
C VAL A 48 -1.55 -13.17 1.53
N TYR A 49 -0.95 -12.85 0.37
CA TYR A 49 -0.78 -13.81 -0.72
C TYR A 49 -0.02 -15.06 -0.24
N ILE A 50 1.07 -14.87 0.51
CA ILE A 50 1.83 -16.00 1.06
C ILE A 50 0.95 -16.81 2.02
N LEU A 51 0.22 -16.13 2.91
CA LEU A 51 -0.68 -16.77 3.87
C LEU A 51 -1.72 -17.66 3.17
N ASN A 52 -2.36 -17.16 2.12
CA ASN A 52 -3.51 -17.80 1.47
C ASN A 52 -3.16 -18.72 0.30
N VAL A 53 -2.04 -18.46 -0.38
CA VAL A 53 -1.72 -19.09 -1.68
C VAL A 53 -0.41 -19.87 -1.60
N ASN A 54 0.74 -19.20 -1.75
CA ASN A 54 2.07 -19.81 -1.67
C ASN A 54 3.18 -18.74 -1.63
N SER A 55 4.43 -19.16 -1.52
CA SER A 55 5.61 -18.29 -1.47
C SER A 55 6.01 -17.66 -2.82
N ASN A 56 5.40 -18.03 -3.94
CA ASN A 56 5.69 -17.46 -5.27
C ASN A 56 4.88 -16.19 -5.49
N VAL A 57 5.24 -15.14 -4.76
CA VAL A 57 4.57 -13.83 -4.80
C VAL A 57 4.67 -13.20 -6.20
N PRO A 58 3.53 -12.79 -6.82
CA PRO A 58 3.54 -12.14 -8.11
C PRO A 58 4.29 -10.80 -8.10
N LYS A 59 5.05 -10.51 -9.15
CA LYS A 59 5.72 -9.21 -9.37
C LYS A 59 4.78 -8.22 -10.05
N ILE A 60 3.69 -7.88 -9.36
CA ILE A 60 2.70 -6.90 -9.80
C ILE A 60 2.59 -5.76 -8.80
N HIS A 61 2.26 -4.57 -9.30
CA HIS A 61 2.09 -3.36 -8.50
C HIS A 61 0.65 -2.83 -8.52
N ASP A 62 -0.25 -3.56 -9.17
CA ASP A 62 -1.67 -3.27 -9.14
C ASP A 62 -2.24 -3.90 -7.87
N LEU A 63 -2.67 -3.06 -6.93
CA LEU A 63 -3.06 -3.52 -5.59
C LEU A 63 -4.36 -4.32 -5.61
N LEU A 64 -5.32 -3.94 -6.46
CA LEU A 64 -6.57 -4.66 -6.63
C LEU A 64 -6.30 -6.08 -7.17
N ARG A 65 -5.53 -6.18 -8.26
CA ARG A 65 -5.15 -7.49 -8.82
C ARG A 65 -4.33 -8.34 -7.87
N LEU A 66 -3.51 -7.73 -7.01
CA LEU A 66 -2.75 -8.44 -5.99
C LEU A 66 -3.67 -8.99 -4.90
N ALA A 67 -4.66 -8.21 -4.45
CA ALA A 67 -5.66 -8.64 -3.49
C ALA A 67 -6.55 -9.78 -4.03
N GLU A 68 -6.99 -9.68 -5.28
CA GLU A 68 -7.73 -10.75 -5.98
C GLU A 68 -6.90 -12.04 -6.04
N LYS A 69 -5.62 -11.94 -6.45
CA LYS A 69 -4.71 -13.07 -6.49
C LYS A 69 -4.40 -13.67 -5.12
N ALA A 70 -4.56 -12.90 -4.06
CA ALA A 70 -4.44 -13.36 -2.68
C ALA A 70 -5.72 -14.02 -2.14
N ASN A 71 -6.73 -14.23 -3.00
CA ASN A 71 -8.04 -14.80 -2.67
C ASN A 71 -8.79 -13.98 -1.60
N LEU A 72 -8.68 -12.65 -1.63
CA LEU A 72 -9.46 -11.79 -0.74
C LEU A 72 -10.85 -11.52 -1.33
N THR A 73 -11.86 -11.59 -0.46
CA THR A 73 -13.20 -11.06 -0.77
C THR A 73 -13.21 -9.57 -0.45
N LEU A 74 -13.43 -8.74 -1.46
CA LEU A 74 -13.33 -7.28 -1.36
C LEU A 74 -14.73 -6.67 -1.47
N THR A 75 -14.98 -5.63 -0.66
CA THR A 75 -16.12 -4.73 -0.88
C THR A 75 -15.78 -3.74 -1.99
N ASP A 76 -16.79 -3.13 -2.62
CA ASP A 76 -16.57 -2.10 -3.64
C ASP A 76 -15.73 -0.93 -3.09
N GLU A 77 -15.94 -0.55 -1.82
CA GLU A 77 -15.15 0.48 -1.15
C GLU A 77 -13.66 0.12 -1.07
N ILE A 78 -13.32 -1.12 -0.73
CA ILE A 78 -11.91 -1.56 -0.67
C ILE A 78 -11.30 -1.59 -2.08
N GLN A 79 -12.07 -2.02 -3.09
CA GLN A 79 -11.60 -2.02 -4.48
C GLN A 79 -11.25 -0.59 -4.93
N ASP A 80 -12.15 0.38 -4.69
CA ASP A 80 -11.93 1.79 -5.03
C ASP A 80 -10.70 2.39 -4.31
N GLN A 81 -10.48 2.00 -3.04
CA GLN A 81 -9.30 2.41 -2.29
C GLN A 81 -8.01 1.84 -2.90
N LEU A 82 -7.99 0.55 -3.24
CA LEU A 82 -6.83 -0.12 -3.86
C LEU A 82 -6.48 0.49 -5.22
N ASP A 83 -7.47 0.77 -6.05
CA ASP A 83 -7.27 1.43 -7.34
C ASP A 83 -6.73 2.85 -7.15
N THR A 84 -7.33 3.63 -6.26
CA THR A 84 -6.88 4.99 -5.94
C THR A 84 -5.42 5.00 -5.50
N ILE A 85 -5.04 4.13 -4.56
CA ILE A 85 -3.68 4.05 -4.03
C ILE A 85 -2.70 3.56 -5.10
N THR A 86 -3.12 2.64 -5.99
CA THR A 86 -2.32 2.19 -7.14
C THR A 86 -1.91 3.36 -8.04
N THR A 87 -2.76 4.37 -8.19
CA THR A 87 -2.43 5.55 -9.02
C THR A 87 -1.24 6.35 -8.48
N PHE A 88 -0.99 6.34 -7.15
CA PHE A 88 0.11 7.08 -6.53
C PHE A 88 1.46 6.52 -6.95
N ASN A 89 1.54 5.20 -7.18
CA ASN A 89 2.75 4.52 -7.64
C ASN A 89 3.26 5.11 -8.96
N ILE A 90 2.38 5.27 -9.95
CA ILE A 90 2.76 5.77 -11.27
C ILE A 90 2.94 7.29 -11.22
N SER A 91 2.01 8.00 -10.59
CA SER A 91 1.94 9.47 -10.63
C SER A 91 3.11 10.15 -9.90
N ALA A 92 3.62 9.53 -8.83
CA ALA A 92 4.79 10.06 -8.12
C ALA A 92 6.10 9.90 -8.92
N ARG A 93 6.25 8.79 -9.66
CA ARG A 93 7.47 8.46 -10.40
C ARG A 93 7.55 9.13 -11.77
N TYR A 94 6.41 9.32 -12.41
CA TYR A 94 6.31 9.87 -13.77
C TYR A 94 5.44 11.14 -13.75
N PRO A 95 5.97 12.26 -13.23
CA PRO A 95 5.24 13.51 -13.27
C PRO A 95 5.00 13.91 -14.72
N ASP A 96 3.77 14.32 -15.02
CA ASP A 96 3.50 15.01 -16.28
C ASP A 96 4.26 16.34 -16.33
N TYR A 97 4.44 16.91 -17.52
CA TYR A 97 5.18 18.16 -17.69
C TYR A 97 4.64 19.31 -16.81
N LYS A 98 3.34 19.29 -16.47
CA LYS A 98 2.73 20.31 -15.61
C LYS A 98 2.86 20.02 -14.11
N LYS A 99 3.44 18.89 -13.71
CA LYS A 99 3.53 18.38 -12.33
C LYS A 99 2.18 18.41 -11.61
N SER A 100 1.13 17.97 -12.31
CA SER A 100 -0.26 18.00 -11.84
C SER A 100 -0.46 17.19 -10.56
N PHE A 101 0.13 16.00 -10.47
CA PHE A 101 0.06 15.18 -9.26
C PHE A 101 0.72 15.84 -8.05
N TYR A 102 1.92 16.39 -8.24
CA TYR A 102 2.61 17.15 -7.19
C TYR A 102 1.75 18.32 -6.69
N LYS A 103 1.14 19.09 -7.60
CA LYS A 103 0.25 20.21 -7.26
C LYS A 103 -1.05 19.76 -6.57
N LYS A 104 -1.55 18.56 -6.89
CA LYS A 104 -2.73 17.97 -6.27
C LYS A 104 -2.45 17.52 -4.83
N CYS A 105 -1.22 17.12 -4.53
CA CYS A 105 -0.81 16.68 -3.20
C CYS A 105 -0.67 17.86 -2.24
N THR A 106 -1.79 18.45 -1.81
CA THR A 106 -1.82 19.43 -0.70
C THR A 106 -1.79 18.70 0.64
N TYR A 107 -1.63 19.44 1.75
CA TYR A 107 -1.72 18.88 3.10
C TYR A 107 -3.05 18.14 3.31
N GLU A 108 -4.16 18.76 2.95
CA GLU A 108 -5.52 18.22 3.13
C GLU A 108 -5.73 16.98 2.28
N PHE A 109 -5.37 17.04 0.99
CA PHE A 109 -5.49 15.90 0.08
C PHE A 109 -4.65 14.72 0.59
N THR A 110 -3.43 14.99 1.03
CA THR A 110 -2.49 13.96 1.45
C THR A 110 -2.87 13.36 2.79
N SER A 111 -3.28 14.19 3.75
CA SER A 111 -3.79 13.74 5.06
C SER A 111 -5.00 12.81 4.90
N LEU A 112 -5.97 13.18 4.06
CA LEU A 112 -7.13 12.33 3.78
C LEU A 112 -6.75 10.95 3.20
N ASN A 113 -5.77 10.91 2.29
CA ASN A 113 -5.32 9.65 1.73
C ASN A 113 -4.46 8.83 2.70
N ILE A 114 -3.66 9.48 3.56
CA ILE A 114 -2.92 8.80 4.64
C ILE A 114 -3.88 8.11 5.61
N GLU A 115 -4.99 8.74 5.99
CA GLU A 115 -5.98 8.09 6.86
C GLU A 115 -6.59 6.85 6.18
N LYS A 116 -6.96 6.94 4.90
CA LYS A 116 -7.40 5.77 4.13
C LYS A 116 -6.36 4.65 4.08
N ILE A 117 -5.09 5.00 3.87
CA ILE A 117 -3.97 4.04 3.89
C ILE A 117 -3.83 3.39 5.27
N LYS A 118 -3.99 4.17 6.36
CA LYS A 118 -3.96 3.65 7.74
C LYS A 118 -5.10 2.66 7.99
N GLU A 119 -6.33 3.02 7.63
CA GLU A 119 -7.51 2.16 7.77
C GLU A 119 -7.34 0.86 6.98
N LEU A 120 -6.97 0.96 5.71
CA LEU A 120 -6.74 -0.20 4.85
C LEU A 120 -5.60 -1.09 5.38
N ARG A 121 -4.51 -0.48 5.86
CA ARG A 121 -3.42 -1.20 6.52
C ARG A 121 -3.89 -1.98 7.75
N GLN A 122 -4.69 -1.36 8.63
CA GLN A 122 -5.22 -2.04 9.81
C GLN A 122 -6.11 -3.21 9.42
N TRP A 123 -6.97 -3.02 8.41
CA TRP A 123 -7.79 -4.10 7.87
C TRP A 123 -6.92 -5.25 7.35
N ILE A 124 -5.91 -5.00 6.51
CA ILE A 124 -5.03 -6.07 5.99
C ILE A 124 -4.28 -6.78 7.12
N LEU A 125 -3.77 -6.05 8.12
CA LEU A 125 -3.10 -6.64 9.28
C LEU A 125 -4.03 -7.57 10.06
N SER A 126 -5.32 -7.23 10.19
CA SER A 126 -6.30 -8.10 10.86
C SER A 126 -6.49 -9.44 10.15
N LEU A 127 -6.26 -9.50 8.84
CA LEU A 127 -6.31 -10.75 8.07
C LEU A 127 -5.09 -11.64 8.32
N LEU A 128 -3.98 -11.05 8.79
CA LEU A 128 -2.71 -11.73 9.05
C LEU A 128 -2.59 -12.22 10.50
N THR A 129 -3.34 -11.65 11.43
CA THR A 129 -3.36 -12.04 12.85
C THR A 129 -4.39 -13.13 13.17
N VAL A 130 -5.35 -13.39 12.28
CA VAL A 130 -6.32 -14.47 12.43
C VAL A 130 -5.70 -15.78 11.93
N LYS A 131 -5.00 -16.49 12.83
CA LYS A 131 -4.82 -17.96 12.82
C LYS A 131 -4.15 -18.46 14.09
#